data_AF-A0A1C9WVA9-F1
#
_entry.id   AF-A0A1C9WVA9-F1
#
_cell.length_a   1.000
_cell.length_b   1.000
_cell.length_c   1.000
_cell.angle_alpha   90.00
_cell.angle_beta   90.00
_cell.angle_gamma   90.00
#
_symmetry.space_group_name_H-M   'P 1'
#
loop_
_entity.id
_entity.type
_entity.pdbx_description
1 polymer ?
#
loop_
_entity_poly.entity_id
_entity_poly.type
_entity_poly.pdbx_seq_one_letter_code
_entity_poly.pdbx_strand_id
1 'polypeptide(L)'
;MTQSRAATSKTRSRSQQIAIAILALLLIALLGFYTLVTGRITDGSARLKEGAGQASAGAAQLKDGAGKLATGAGQADTGAGKLSDGAEKVHAGISQKLAPGAEKLQAGADQLSAGAVKIETDVNNKLAPGVYKVDVGAQKLAAGAAQLSAALSPTAGGNAENNLADGATQLDAGAARLAQGSGELAAGTVQLKGYRGANNDPAAGTGTAALAQALELLQAAASDPVQGLVPLAAVKDKIAKITAGALKLDAGASQLQTGAGSLQAGAGQLHAGTGQLTAGFGTLANKLNSRDPNQPGVVLGTELLADGTSKIRTGMDGVPGDPARPGLIKAAARMTEGSARLVEGTVALNAGIKGDPADPANPGLLNGSLALASGASELSAGNTKLASGSTQLSTGADKLADGNARIAEGTGTLHSSAAAVSPSNMVGPSDAALALGMVSVLGLGSLATFLVLRTRRAAQAGAAPADS
;
A
#
# COMPACT_ATOMS: atom_id res chain seq x y z
N MET A 1 74.02 126.14 0.16
CA MET A 1 72.59 126.20 0.53
C MET A 1 72.29 125.00 1.42
N THR A 2 72.43 125.15 2.75
CA THR A 2 71.34 125.35 3.73
C THR A 2 70.52 124.09 4.06
N GLN A 3 70.98 123.28 5.03
CA GLN A 3 70.37 123.10 6.36
C GLN A 3 71.00 121.89 7.07
N SER A 4 72.03 122.14 7.87
CA SER A 4 72.51 121.20 8.88
C SER A 4 71.56 121.29 10.08
N ARG A 5 70.65 120.32 10.23
CA ARG A 5 69.87 120.14 11.46
C ARG A 5 70.73 119.35 12.45
N ALA A 6 71.14 120.04 13.52
CA ALA A 6 71.78 119.45 14.69
C ALA A 6 70.92 118.30 15.25
N ALA A 7 71.46 117.09 15.23
CA ALA A 7 70.93 115.95 15.97
C ALA A 7 71.34 116.10 17.44
N THR A 8 70.43 116.58 18.28
CA THR A 8 70.53 116.46 19.73
C THR A 8 70.43 114.97 20.09
N SER A 9 71.59 114.33 20.23
CA SER A 9 71.73 113.00 20.85
C SER A 9 71.27 113.10 22.31
N LYS A 10 69.98 112.84 22.55
CA LYS A 10 69.43 112.64 23.89
C LYS A 10 70.02 111.32 24.42
N THR A 11 71.12 111.40 25.18
CA THR A 11 71.71 110.24 25.85
C THR A 11 70.66 109.59 26.74
N ARG A 12 70.16 108.43 26.31
CA ARG A 12 69.23 107.60 27.10
C ARG A 12 69.90 107.25 28.43
N SER A 13 69.20 107.39 29.54
CA SER A 13 69.73 107.07 30.87
C SER A 13 70.07 105.56 30.97
N ARG A 14 70.97 105.16 31.89
CA ARG A 14 71.26 103.73 32.14
C ARG A 14 70.01 102.91 32.45
N SER A 15 69.01 103.51 33.11
CA SER A 15 67.70 102.87 33.35
C SER A 15 66.93 102.63 32.05
N GLN A 16 66.98 103.54 31.08
CA GLN A 16 66.36 103.34 29.76
C GLN A 16 67.08 102.26 28.93
N GLN A 17 68.42 102.14 29.00
CA GLN A 17 69.16 101.08 28.30
C GLN A 17 68.86 99.68 28.87
N ILE A 18 68.76 99.54 30.19
CA ILE A 18 68.37 98.28 30.85
C ILE A 18 66.92 97.92 30.51
N ALA A 19 66.01 98.90 30.54
CA ALA A 19 64.61 98.69 30.16
C ALA A 19 64.48 98.20 28.71
N ILE A 20 65.25 98.78 27.77
CA ILE A 20 65.28 98.35 26.36
C ILE A 20 65.85 96.94 26.20
N ALA A 21 66.92 96.58 26.93
CA ALA A 21 67.51 95.24 26.86
C ALA A 21 66.57 94.15 27.39
N ILE A 22 65.86 94.43 28.49
CA ILE A 22 64.82 93.55 29.03
C ILE A 22 63.65 93.42 28.04
N LEU A 23 63.20 94.54 27.46
CA LEU A 23 62.17 94.54 26.41
C LEU A 23 62.59 93.74 25.17
N ALA A 24 63.85 93.84 24.75
CA ALA A 24 64.38 93.10 23.61
C ALA A 24 64.44 91.58 23.89
N LEU A 25 64.89 91.17 25.08
CA LEU A 25 64.88 89.77 25.49
C LEU A 25 63.45 89.21 25.64
N LEU A 26 62.53 90.01 26.21
CA LEU A 26 61.11 89.65 26.26
C LEU A 26 60.52 89.50 24.86
N LEU A 27 60.87 90.40 23.92
CA LEU A 27 60.46 90.31 22.52
C LEU A 27 61.00 89.06 21.84
N ILE A 28 62.28 88.73 22.04
CA ILE A 28 62.89 87.50 21.48
C ILE A 28 62.23 86.25 22.08
N ALA A 29 62.02 86.22 23.40
CA ALA A 29 61.34 85.10 24.06
C ALA A 29 59.88 84.96 23.60
N LEU A 30 59.16 86.08 23.44
CA LEU A 30 57.80 86.12 22.90
C LEU A 30 57.77 85.65 21.45
N LEU A 31 58.74 86.05 20.61
CA LEU A 31 58.86 85.63 19.22
C LEU A 31 59.23 84.13 19.12
N GLY A 32 60.12 83.64 19.97
CA GLY A 32 60.47 82.23 20.08
C GLY A 32 59.29 81.38 20.55
N PHE A 33 58.53 81.86 21.54
CA PHE A 33 57.29 81.22 21.97
C PHE A 33 56.24 81.24 20.85
N TYR A 34 56.09 82.37 20.17
CA TYR A 34 55.14 82.54 19.07
C TYR A 34 55.46 81.63 17.87
N THR A 35 56.71 81.54 17.44
CA THR A 35 57.18 80.61 16.39
C THR A 35 56.96 79.15 16.79
N LEU A 36 57.25 78.80 18.05
CA LEU A 36 57.01 77.45 18.55
C LEU A 36 55.51 77.10 18.56
N VAL A 37 54.66 78.02 19.04
CA VAL A 37 53.21 77.82 19.11
C VAL A 37 52.59 77.76 17.72
N THR A 38 52.97 78.67 16.80
CA THR A 38 52.50 78.64 15.41
C THR A 38 52.98 77.40 14.66
N GLY A 39 54.23 76.95 14.88
CA GLY A 39 54.72 75.68 14.35
C GLY A 39 53.91 74.47 14.85
N ARG A 40 53.67 74.40 16.17
CA ARG A 40 52.83 73.35 16.78
C ARG A 40 51.39 73.34 16.24
N ILE A 41 50.80 74.52 16.05
CA ILE A 41 49.44 74.67 15.47
C ILE A 41 49.44 74.22 14.01
N THR A 42 50.46 74.59 13.24
CA THR A 42 50.60 74.25 11.81
C THR A 42 50.73 72.75 11.62
N ASP A 43 51.62 72.09 12.38
CA ASP A 43 51.80 70.63 12.38
C ASP A 43 50.56 69.90 12.89
N GLY A 44 49.98 70.38 13.99
CA GLY A 44 48.75 69.82 14.55
C GLY A 44 47.58 69.88 13.56
N SER A 45 47.44 71.00 12.85
CA SER A 45 46.41 71.20 11.81
C SER A 45 46.66 70.31 10.60
N ALA A 46 47.93 70.14 10.18
CA ALA A 46 48.28 69.24 9.08
C ALA A 46 47.95 67.77 9.41
N ARG A 47 48.33 67.31 10.62
CA ARG A 47 48.00 65.96 11.10
C ARG A 47 46.49 65.75 11.24
N LEU A 48 45.76 66.76 11.72
CA LEU A 48 44.30 66.68 11.84
C LEU A 48 43.64 66.63 10.45
N LYS A 49 44.13 67.42 9.48
CA LYS A 49 43.68 67.36 8.10
C LYS A 49 43.90 65.98 7.48
N GLU A 50 45.09 65.40 7.67
CA GLU A 50 45.41 64.06 7.19
C GLU A 50 44.51 63.00 7.83
N GLY A 51 44.37 63.04 9.17
CA GLY A 51 43.48 62.13 9.90
C GLY A 51 42.01 62.26 9.46
N ALA A 52 41.54 63.49 9.23
CA ALA A 52 40.20 63.73 8.68
C ALA A 52 40.07 63.17 7.25
N GLY A 53 41.10 63.30 6.42
CA GLY A 53 41.15 62.68 5.09
C GLY A 53 41.08 61.15 5.14
N GLN A 54 41.86 60.51 6.01
CA GLN A 54 41.83 59.06 6.22
C GLN A 54 40.46 58.59 6.71
N ALA A 55 39.88 59.29 7.68
CA ALA A 55 38.56 58.96 8.21
C ALA A 55 37.44 59.19 7.18
N SER A 56 37.57 60.19 6.31
CA SER A 56 36.66 60.40 5.16
C SER A 56 36.77 59.26 4.15
N ALA A 57 37.98 58.80 3.81
CA ALA A 57 38.19 57.64 2.95
C ALA A 57 37.62 56.36 3.55
N GLY A 58 37.81 56.12 4.86
CA GLY A 58 37.20 55.01 5.57
C GLY A 58 35.67 55.07 5.58
N ALA A 59 35.09 56.28 5.71
CA ALA A 59 33.66 56.48 5.60
C ALA A 59 33.13 56.19 4.19
N ALA A 60 33.87 56.57 3.14
CA ALA A 60 33.52 56.20 1.76
C ALA A 60 33.55 54.67 1.54
N GLN A 61 34.56 53.98 2.07
CA GLN A 61 34.61 52.51 2.02
C GLN A 61 33.44 51.86 2.77
N LEU A 62 33.07 52.39 3.93
CA LEU A 62 31.92 51.94 4.70
C LEU A 62 30.62 52.14 3.94
N LYS A 63 30.45 53.30 3.28
CA LYS A 63 29.32 53.59 2.39
C LYS A 63 29.22 52.55 1.28
N ASP A 64 30.31 52.29 0.57
CA ASP A 64 30.32 51.32 -0.54
C ASP A 64 29.99 49.91 -0.05
N GLY A 65 30.55 49.50 1.09
CA GLY A 65 30.24 48.23 1.74
C GLY A 65 28.76 48.13 2.12
N ALA A 66 28.21 49.18 2.72
CA ALA A 66 26.79 49.26 3.08
C ALA A 66 25.87 49.23 1.84
N GLY A 67 26.25 49.91 0.75
CA GLY A 67 25.53 49.87 -0.52
C GLY A 67 25.52 48.47 -1.16
N LYS A 68 26.66 47.77 -1.13
CA LYS A 68 26.74 46.37 -1.58
C LYS A 68 25.87 45.45 -0.73
N LEU A 69 25.91 45.62 0.59
CA LEU A 69 25.08 44.84 1.51
C LEU A 69 23.58 45.10 1.28
N ALA A 70 23.17 46.35 1.09
CA ALA A 70 21.79 46.70 0.76
C ALA A 70 21.33 46.04 -0.56
N THR A 71 22.18 46.06 -1.57
CA THR A 71 21.92 45.41 -2.87
C THR A 71 21.77 43.89 -2.71
N GLY A 72 22.70 43.25 -1.99
CA GLY A 72 22.65 41.81 -1.72
C GLY A 72 21.41 41.42 -0.91
N ALA A 73 21.04 42.21 0.09
CA ALA A 73 19.81 42.03 0.86
C ALA A 73 18.55 42.14 -0.03
N GLY A 74 18.50 43.10 -0.95
CA GLY A 74 17.39 43.22 -1.91
C GLY A 74 17.28 42.02 -2.88
N GLN A 75 18.41 41.47 -3.33
CA GLN A 75 18.42 40.26 -4.15
C GLN A 75 17.92 39.04 -3.35
N ALA A 76 18.38 38.89 -2.12
CA ALA A 76 17.96 37.81 -1.23
C ALA A 76 16.47 37.93 -0.87
N ASP A 77 15.96 39.15 -0.67
CA ASP A 77 14.54 39.43 -0.47
C ASP A 77 13.69 38.98 -1.67
N THR A 78 14.10 39.35 -2.88
CA THR A 78 13.44 38.89 -4.12
C THR A 78 13.43 37.36 -4.23
N GLY A 79 14.55 36.71 -3.87
CA GLY A 79 14.65 35.25 -3.83
C GLY A 79 13.71 34.62 -2.80
N ALA A 80 13.65 35.18 -1.59
CA ALA A 80 12.77 34.74 -0.52
C ALA A 80 11.28 34.91 -0.89
N GLY A 81 10.90 36.01 -1.54
CA GLY A 81 9.56 36.21 -2.07
C GLY A 81 9.17 35.14 -3.09
N LYS A 82 10.04 34.83 -4.06
CA LYS A 82 9.80 33.75 -5.03
C LYS A 82 9.68 32.38 -4.36
N LEU A 83 10.46 32.11 -3.33
CA LEU A 83 10.37 30.87 -2.55
C LEU A 83 9.02 30.78 -1.82
N SER A 84 8.58 31.88 -1.21
CA SER A 84 7.28 31.97 -0.54
C SER A 84 6.13 31.69 -1.51
N ASP A 85 6.08 32.40 -2.64
CA ASP A 85 5.08 32.20 -3.70
C ASP A 85 5.06 30.75 -4.21
N GLY A 86 6.24 30.15 -4.37
CA GLY A 86 6.39 28.76 -4.79
C GLY A 86 5.84 27.78 -3.76
N ALA A 87 6.16 27.99 -2.48
CA ALA A 87 5.68 27.18 -1.37
C ALA A 87 4.15 27.30 -1.20
N GLU A 88 3.58 28.50 -1.34
CA GLU A 88 2.13 28.71 -1.32
C GLU A 88 1.42 27.99 -2.46
N LYS A 89 1.97 28.01 -3.68
CA LYS A 89 1.43 27.25 -4.82
C LYS A 89 1.45 25.74 -4.57
N VAL A 90 2.53 25.23 -4.00
CA VAL A 90 2.64 23.82 -3.60
C VAL A 90 1.60 23.50 -2.53
N HIS A 91 1.50 24.33 -1.48
CA HIS A 91 0.49 24.18 -0.42
C HIS A 91 -0.94 24.15 -0.98
N ALA A 92 -1.27 25.07 -1.90
CA ALA A 92 -2.57 25.11 -2.57
C ALA A 92 -2.81 23.86 -3.42
N GLY A 93 -1.80 23.38 -4.16
CA GLY A 93 -1.89 22.12 -4.92
C GLY A 93 -2.15 20.92 -4.02
N ILE A 94 -1.50 20.86 -2.86
CA ILE A 94 -1.70 19.78 -1.90
C ILE A 94 -3.10 19.86 -1.28
N SER A 95 -3.51 21.02 -0.77
CA SER A 95 -4.78 21.20 -0.05
C SER A 95 -6.01 21.09 -0.95
N GLN A 96 -5.93 21.59 -2.18
CA GLN A 96 -7.09 21.64 -3.08
C GLN A 96 -7.23 20.40 -3.96
N LYS A 97 -6.13 19.66 -4.19
CA LYS A 97 -6.14 18.52 -5.14
C LYS A 97 -5.63 17.23 -4.51
N LEU A 98 -4.41 17.23 -3.98
CA LEU A 98 -3.78 15.99 -3.52
C LEU A 98 -4.48 15.39 -2.30
N ALA A 99 -4.76 16.19 -1.27
CA ALA A 99 -5.42 15.73 -0.05
C ALA A 99 -6.85 15.22 -0.32
N PRO A 100 -7.75 15.97 -1.01
CA PRO A 100 -9.07 15.45 -1.38
C PRO A 100 -9.00 14.23 -2.30
N GLY A 101 -7.99 14.16 -3.18
CA GLY A 101 -7.75 13.00 -4.04
C GLY A 101 -7.36 11.75 -3.25
N ALA A 102 -6.48 11.90 -2.27
CA ALA A 102 -6.07 10.81 -1.37
C ALA A 102 -7.22 10.32 -0.49
N GLU A 103 -8.08 11.22 0.01
CA GLU A 103 -9.30 10.85 0.74
C GLU A 103 -10.27 10.04 -0.13
N LYS A 104 -10.49 10.46 -1.38
CA LYS A 104 -11.34 9.71 -2.33
C LYS A 104 -10.75 8.34 -2.64
N LEU A 105 -9.43 8.27 -2.81
CA LEU A 105 -8.74 7.00 -3.04
C LEU A 105 -8.88 6.06 -1.83
N GLN A 106 -8.71 6.58 -0.61
CA GLN A 106 -8.91 5.81 0.62
C GLN A 106 -10.36 5.30 0.72
N ALA A 107 -11.36 6.17 0.51
CA ALA A 107 -12.76 5.77 0.53
C ALA A 107 -13.07 4.67 -0.53
N GLY A 108 -12.48 4.78 -1.73
CA GLY A 108 -12.59 3.75 -2.76
C GLY A 108 -11.91 2.44 -2.37
N ALA A 109 -10.74 2.50 -1.70
CA ALA A 109 -10.05 1.33 -1.18
C ALA A 109 -10.86 0.66 -0.05
N ASP A 110 -11.48 1.44 0.84
CA ASP A 110 -12.36 0.93 1.90
C ASP A 110 -13.58 0.20 1.31
N GLN A 111 -14.20 0.78 0.27
CA GLN A 111 -15.30 0.14 -0.45
C GLN A 111 -14.87 -1.16 -1.14
N LEU A 112 -13.70 -1.16 -1.80
CA LEU A 112 -13.15 -2.36 -2.42
C LEU A 112 -12.88 -3.46 -1.38
N SER A 113 -12.30 -3.09 -0.24
CA SER A 113 -12.01 -4.00 0.87
C SER A 113 -13.29 -4.61 1.45
N ALA A 114 -14.31 -3.79 1.71
CA ALA A 114 -15.62 -4.28 2.15
C ALA A 114 -16.27 -5.23 1.14
N GLY A 115 -16.16 -4.91 -0.16
CA GLY A 115 -16.61 -5.78 -1.24
C GLY A 115 -15.87 -7.11 -1.29
N ALA A 116 -14.54 -7.10 -1.12
CA ALA A 116 -13.72 -8.30 -1.11
C ALA A 116 -14.06 -9.21 0.08
N VAL A 117 -14.18 -8.66 1.29
CA VAL A 117 -14.64 -9.37 2.50
C VAL A 117 -16.01 -10.02 2.26
N LYS A 118 -16.94 -9.30 1.61
CA LYS A 118 -18.26 -9.85 1.29
C LYS A 118 -18.18 -11.02 0.31
N ILE A 119 -17.36 -10.91 -0.74
CA ILE A 119 -17.15 -12.00 -1.70
C ILE A 119 -16.58 -13.23 -1.01
N GLU A 120 -15.52 -13.07 -0.20
CA GLU A 120 -14.93 -14.16 0.57
C GLU A 120 -15.96 -14.82 1.50
N THR A 121 -16.76 -14.02 2.19
CA THR A 121 -17.84 -14.50 3.06
C THR A 121 -18.89 -15.29 2.28
N ASP A 122 -19.35 -14.79 1.13
CA ASP A 122 -20.35 -15.48 0.30
C ASP A 122 -19.78 -16.77 -0.32
N VAL A 123 -18.51 -16.78 -0.71
CA VAL A 123 -17.82 -17.99 -1.20
C VAL A 123 -17.76 -19.05 -0.11
N ASN A 124 -17.29 -18.70 1.08
CA ASN A 124 -17.10 -19.64 2.19
C ASN A 124 -18.43 -20.13 2.78
N ASN A 125 -19.43 -19.26 2.91
CA ASN A 125 -20.64 -19.57 3.67
C ASN A 125 -21.82 -20.00 2.80
N LYS A 126 -21.79 -19.74 1.49
CA LYS A 126 -22.91 -20.08 0.58
C LYS A 126 -22.46 -20.96 -0.56
N LEU A 127 -21.48 -20.52 -1.34
CA LEU A 127 -21.12 -21.20 -2.58
C LEU A 127 -20.41 -22.53 -2.33
N ALA A 128 -19.33 -22.54 -1.53
CA ALA A 128 -18.57 -23.75 -1.26
C ALA A 128 -19.41 -24.87 -0.60
N PRO A 129 -20.23 -24.59 0.44
CA PRO A 129 -21.14 -25.59 1.00
C PRO A 129 -22.14 -26.14 -0.03
N GLY A 130 -22.64 -25.28 -0.94
CA GLY A 130 -23.51 -25.69 -2.04
C GLY A 130 -22.81 -26.66 -2.99
N VAL A 131 -21.60 -26.33 -3.42
CA VAL A 131 -20.76 -27.19 -4.28
C VAL A 131 -20.50 -28.54 -3.60
N TYR A 132 -20.17 -28.55 -2.31
CA TYR A 132 -19.91 -29.81 -1.59
C TYR A 132 -21.16 -30.70 -1.52
N LYS A 133 -22.33 -30.11 -1.25
CA LYS A 133 -23.61 -30.85 -1.21
C LYS A 133 -23.98 -31.43 -2.56
N VAL A 134 -23.81 -30.65 -3.64
CA VAL A 134 -24.11 -31.10 -5.01
C VAL A 134 -23.19 -32.25 -5.39
N ASP A 135 -21.90 -32.17 -5.10
CA ASP A 135 -20.97 -33.26 -5.41
C ASP A 135 -21.27 -34.54 -4.60
N VAL A 136 -21.54 -34.43 -3.29
CA VAL A 136 -21.95 -35.60 -2.49
C VAL A 136 -23.26 -36.19 -3.03
N GLY A 137 -24.20 -35.35 -3.45
CA GLY A 137 -25.46 -35.78 -4.06
C GLY A 137 -25.23 -36.52 -5.38
N ALA A 138 -24.35 -36.01 -6.25
CA ALA A 138 -23.99 -36.65 -7.51
C ALA A 138 -23.30 -37.99 -7.30
N GLN A 139 -22.37 -38.10 -6.35
CA GLN A 139 -21.72 -39.36 -5.98
C GLN A 139 -22.73 -40.40 -5.46
N LYS A 140 -23.68 -39.98 -4.61
CA LYS A 140 -24.75 -40.87 -4.12
C LYS A 140 -25.67 -41.32 -5.25
N LEU A 141 -26.03 -40.41 -6.16
CA LEU A 141 -26.86 -40.74 -7.31
C LEU A 141 -26.16 -41.74 -8.24
N ALA A 142 -24.86 -41.55 -8.50
CA ALA A 142 -24.06 -42.49 -9.28
C ALA A 142 -23.98 -43.87 -8.62
N ALA A 143 -23.74 -43.91 -7.29
CA ALA A 143 -23.76 -45.17 -6.54
C ALA A 143 -25.12 -45.88 -6.60
N GLY A 144 -26.22 -45.14 -6.45
CA GLY A 144 -27.58 -45.69 -6.56
C GLY A 144 -27.91 -46.19 -7.97
N ALA A 145 -27.47 -45.49 -9.01
CA ALA A 145 -27.63 -45.93 -10.40
C ALA A 145 -26.86 -47.23 -10.66
N ALA A 146 -25.63 -47.35 -10.14
CA ALA A 146 -24.82 -48.56 -10.23
C ALA A 146 -25.47 -49.74 -9.47
N GLN A 147 -26.02 -49.50 -8.28
CA GLN A 147 -26.76 -50.51 -7.51
C GLN A 147 -28.01 -51.00 -8.26
N LEU A 148 -28.81 -50.09 -8.81
CA LEU A 148 -30.00 -50.43 -9.60
C LEU A 148 -29.62 -51.24 -10.85
N SER A 149 -28.57 -50.83 -11.54
CA SER A 149 -28.02 -51.58 -12.67
C SER A 149 -27.62 -53.01 -12.27
N ALA A 150 -26.89 -53.15 -11.16
CA ALA A 150 -26.48 -54.45 -10.65
C ALA A 150 -27.67 -55.35 -10.30
N ALA A 151 -28.72 -54.80 -9.70
CA ALA A 151 -29.93 -55.54 -9.33
C ALA A 151 -30.76 -56.01 -10.55
N LEU A 152 -30.62 -55.36 -11.70
CA LEU A 152 -31.38 -55.65 -12.92
C LEU A 152 -30.58 -56.42 -13.97
N SER A 153 -29.27 -56.61 -13.76
CA SER A 153 -28.40 -57.31 -14.70
C SER A 153 -28.30 -58.79 -14.30
N PRO A 154 -28.69 -59.74 -15.17
CA PRO A 154 -28.56 -61.16 -14.86
C PRO A 154 -27.11 -61.55 -14.58
N THR A 155 -26.87 -62.41 -13.60
CA THR A 155 -25.56 -62.99 -13.34
C THR A 155 -25.43 -64.37 -13.97
N ALA A 156 -24.19 -64.81 -14.21
CA ALA A 156 -23.92 -66.12 -14.82
C ALA A 156 -24.48 -67.31 -14.00
N GLY A 157 -24.67 -67.13 -12.69
CA GLY A 157 -25.24 -68.15 -11.79
C GLY A 157 -26.76 -68.06 -11.61
N GLY A 158 -27.39 -66.94 -12.02
CA GLY A 158 -28.83 -66.73 -11.87
C GLY A 158 -29.31 -66.80 -10.42
N ASN A 159 -28.45 -66.54 -9.43
CA ASN A 159 -28.74 -66.75 -8.01
C ASN A 159 -28.08 -65.74 -7.08
N ALA A 160 -27.68 -64.58 -7.59
CA ALA A 160 -27.14 -63.53 -6.75
C ALA A 160 -28.23 -62.98 -5.81
N GLU A 161 -27.83 -62.75 -4.56
CA GLU A 161 -28.71 -62.18 -3.55
C GLU A 161 -29.12 -60.75 -3.94
N ASN A 162 -30.40 -60.42 -3.75
CA ASN A 162 -31.00 -59.13 -4.11
C ASN A 162 -30.91 -58.76 -5.60
N ASN A 163 -30.68 -59.73 -6.48
CA ASN A 163 -30.75 -59.52 -7.92
C ASN A 163 -32.14 -59.92 -8.46
N LEU A 164 -32.88 -58.94 -8.97
CA LEU A 164 -34.24 -59.12 -9.44
C LEU A 164 -34.27 -59.92 -10.75
N ALA A 165 -33.29 -59.73 -11.63
CA ALA A 165 -33.20 -60.45 -12.90
C ALA A 165 -32.90 -61.94 -12.67
N ASP A 166 -32.05 -62.25 -11.70
CA ASP A 166 -31.77 -63.61 -11.26
C ASP A 166 -32.99 -64.27 -10.62
N GLY A 167 -33.71 -63.56 -9.74
CA GLY A 167 -34.96 -64.05 -9.16
C GLY A 167 -36.03 -64.35 -10.21
N ALA A 168 -36.16 -63.50 -11.24
CA ALA A 168 -37.04 -63.75 -12.37
C ALA A 168 -36.61 -64.99 -13.18
N THR A 169 -35.31 -65.17 -13.39
CA THR A 169 -34.74 -66.34 -14.07
C THR A 169 -35.03 -67.63 -13.31
N GLN A 170 -34.89 -67.63 -11.98
CA GLN A 170 -35.22 -68.79 -11.15
C GLN A 170 -36.71 -69.12 -11.17
N LEU A 171 -37.56 -68.10 -11.10
CA LEU A 171 -39.01 -68.28 -11.13
C LEU A 171 -39.46 -68.83 -12.48
N ASP A 172 -38.90 -68.33 -13.58
CA ASP A 172 -39.13 -68.84 -14.93
C ASP A 172 -38.75 -70.32 -15.06
N ALA A 173 -37.55 -70.69 -14.61
CA ALA A 173 -37.11 -72.09 -14.59
C ALA A 173 -37.99 -72.99 -13.72
N GLY A 174 -38.46 -72.49 -12.57
CA GLY A 174 -39.40 -73.19 -11.70
C GLY A 174 -40.77 -73.39 -12.36
N ALA A 175 -41.30 -72.36 -13.02
CA ALA A 175 -42.56 -72.42 -13.75
C ALA A 175 -42.49 -73.40 -14.93
N ALA A 176 -41.38 -73.41 -15.67
CA ALA A 176 -41.13 -74.38 -16.75
C ALA A 176 -41.13 -75.82 -16.22
N ARG A 177 -40.43 -76.07 -15.10
CA ARG A 177 -40.42 -77.39 -14.44
C ARG A 177 -41.80 -77.81 -13.94
N LEU A 178 -42.57 -76.88 -13.39
CA LEU A 178 -43.96 -77.15 -12.95
C LEU A 178 -44.86 -77.47 -14.14
N ALA A 179 -44.73 -76.75 -15.26
CA ALA A 179 -45.47 -77.00 -16.48
C ALA A 179 -45.13 -78.38 -17.07
N GLN A 180 -43.84 -78.75 -17.06
CA GLN A 180 -43.41 -80.08 -17.48
C GLN A 180 -43.99 -81.18 -16.57
N GLY A 181 -43.81 -81.08 -15.25
CA GLY A 181 -44.27 -82.10 -14.31
C GLY A 181 -45.80 -82.26 -14.28
N SER A 182 -46.55 -81.17 -14.45
CA SER A 182 -48.01 -81.23 -14.58
C SER A 182 -48.45 -81.84 -15.92
N GLY A 183 -47.70 -81.61 -17.01
CA GLY A 183 -47.89 -82.30 -18.28
C GLY A 183 -47.62 -83.81 -18.18
N GLU A 184 -46.55 -84.20 -17.49
CA GLU A 184 -46.24 -85.61 -17.19
C GLU A 184 -47.34 -86.26 -16.33
N LEU A 185 -47.85 -85.55 -15.31
CA LEU A 185 -48.98 -86.01 -14.49
C LEU A 185 -50.25 -86.19 -15.34
N ALA A 186 -50.57 -85.22 -16.21
CA ALA A 186 -51.70 -85.31 -17.13
C ALA A 186 -51.55 -86.53 -18.05
N ALA A 187 -50.37 -86.75 -18.64
CA ALA A 187 -50.08 -87.93 -19.46
C ALA A 187 -50.23 -89.25 -18.67
N GLY A 188 -49.74 -89.30 -17.43
CA GLY A 188 -49.91 -90.46 -16.55
C GLY A 188 -51.38 -90.76 -16.21
N THR A 189 -52.20 -89.73 -16.00
CA THR A 189 -53.65 -89.94 -15.79
C THR A 189 -54.38 -90.43 -17.04
N VAL A 190 -53.94 -90.04 -18.25
CA VAL A 190 -54.43 -90.63 -19.50
C VAL A 190 -54.10 -92.12 -19.57
N GLN A 191 -52.89 -92.51 -19.16
CA GLN A 191 -52.49 -93.91 -19.07
C GLN A 191 -53.30 -94.69 -18.02
N LEU A 192 -53.69 -94.06 -16.90
CA LEU A 192 -54.50 -94.66 -15.83
C LEU A 192 -55.98 -94.82 -16.21
N LYS A 193 -56.54 -93.82 -16.90
CA LYS A 193 -57.90 -93.86 -17.46
C LYS A 193 -58.04 -94.94 -18.55
N GLY A 194 -56.92 -95.21 -19.23
CA GLY A 194 -56.88 -96.04 -20.42
C GLY A 194 -57.53 -95.35 -21.61
N TYR A 195 -57.27 -95.88 -22.80
CA TYR A 195 -58.23 -95.72 -23.88
C TYR A 195 -59.43 -96.62 -23.53
N ARG A 196 -60.68 -96.14 -23.65
CA ARG A 196 -61.80 -97.07 -23.90
C ARG A 196 -61.29 -97.92 -25.05
N GLY A 197 -61.02 -99.22 -24.83
CA GLY A 197 -60.50 -100.09 -25.90
C GLY A 197 -61.31 -99.79 -27.14
N ALA A 198 -60.65 -99.24 -28.17
CA ALA A 198 -61.33 -98.99 -29.42
C ALA A 198 -61.90 -100.34 -29.84
N ASN A 199 -63.22 -100.42 -29.98
CA ASN A 199 -63.92 -101.64 -30.40
C ASN A 199 -63.91 -102.81 -29.40
N ASN A 200 -63.96 -102.55 -28.08
CA ASN A 200 -64.08 -103.60 -27.06
C ASN A 200 -62.88 -104.58 -27.00
N ASP A 201 -61.67 -104.15 -27.35
CA ASP A 201 -60.45 -104.97 -27.20
C ASP A 201 -59.81 -104.79 -25.79
N PRO A 202 -59.86 -105.82 -24.92
CA PRO A 202 -59.29 -105.76 -23.58
C PRO A 202 -57.76 -105.92 -23.54
N ALA A 203 -57.11 -106.34 -24.63
CA ALA A 203 -55.65 -106.48 -24.70
C ALA A 203 -54.92 -105.16 -24.97
N ALA A 204 -55.65 -104.12 -25.40
CA ALA A 204 -55.12 -102.78 -25.68
C ALA A 204 -55.38 -101.75 -24.54
N GLY A 205 -56.09 -102.14 -23.47
CA GLY A 205 -56.38 -101.31 -22.31
C GLY A 205 -55.55 -101.69 -21.07
N THR A 206 -55.27 -100.74 -20.19
CA THR A 206 -54.68 -101.01 -18.87
C THR A 206 -55.77 -101.23 -17.81
N GLY A 207 -55.37 -101.74 -16.64
CA GLY A 207 -56.15 -102.64 -15.82
C GLY A 207 -57.50 -102.19 -15.26
N THR A 208 -57.84 -100.91 -15.14
CA THR A 208 -59.07 -100.46 -14.43
C THR A 208 -60.32 -100.49 -15.31
N ALA A 209 -60.20 -100.05 -16.57
CA ALA A 209 -61.28 -100.13 -17.57
C ALA A 209 -61.52 -101.59 -18.00
N ALA A 210 -60.44 -102.36 -18.20
CA ALA A 210 -60.51 -103.79 -18.45
C ALA A 210 -61.09 -104.56 -17.25
N LEU A 211 -60.74 -104.20 -16.01
CA LEU A 211 -61.33 -104.75 -14.79
C LEU A 211 -62.83 -104.42 -14.69
N ALA A 212 -63.23 -103.17 -14.92
CA ALA A 212 -64.64 -102.78 -14.88
C ALA A 212 -65.47 -103.58 -15.91
N GLN A 213 -64.99 -103.70 -17.15
CA GLN A 213 -65.64 -104.49 -18.20
C GLN A 213 -65.64 -106.00 -17.90
N ALA A 214 -64.52 -106.55 -17.45
CA ALA A 214 -64.42 -107.96 -17.05
C ALA A 214 -65.36 -108.28 -15.87
N LEU A 215 -65.55 -107.33 -14.94
CA LEU A 215 -66.49 -107.49 -13.83
C LEU A 215 -67.95 -107.31 -14.25
N GLU A 216 -68.25 -106.44 -15.22
CA GLU A 216 -69.58 -106.35 -15.82
C GLU A 216 -69.95 -107.67 -16.53
N LEU A 217 -69.02 -108.24 -17.31
CA LEU A 217 -69.18 -109.55 -17.96
C LEU A 217 -69.28 -110.70 -16.93
N LEU A 218 -68.50 -110.67 -15.86
CA LEU A 218 -68.56 -111.66 -14.78
C LEU A 218 -69.86 -111.53 -13.95
N GLN A 219 -70.38 -110.32 -13.76
CA GLN A 219 -71.68 -110.08 -13.12
C GLN A 219 -72.84 -110.55 -13.99
N ALA A 220 -72.74 -110.36 -15.31
CA ALA A 220 -73.68 -110.90 -16.28
C ALA A 220 -73.66 -112.45 -16.27
N ALA A 221 -72.46 -113.06 -16.27
CA ALA A 221 -72.28 -114.51 -16.16
C ALA A 221 -72.76 -115.08 -14.80
N ALA A 222 -72.54 -114.35 -13.69
CA ALA A 222 -73.05 -114.72 -12.36
C ALA A 222 -74.58 -114.54 -12.20
N SER A 223 -75.24 -113.93 -13.19
CA SER A 223 -76.70 -113.78 -13.24
C SER A 223 -77.38 -114.87 -14.09
N ASP A 224 -76.61 -115.82 -14.65
CA ASP A 224 -77.08 -116.97 -15.40
C ASP A 224 -77.58 -118.08 -14.44
N PRO A 225 -78.84 -118.56 -14.55
CA PRO A 225 -79.45 -119.49 -13.59
C PRO A 225 -78.99 -120.94 -13.81
N VAL A 226 -77.73 -121.27 -13.47
CA VAL A 226 -77.30 -122.68 -13.36
C VAL A 226 -76.80 -122.99 -11.96
N GLN A 227 -77.51 -123.96 -11.38
CA GLN A 227 -77.38 -124.60 -10.06
C GLN A 227 -75.96 -124.79 -9.51
N GLY A 228 -75.79 -124.44 -8.23
CA GLY A 228 -75.07 -125.27 -7.26
C GLY A 228 -73.63 -124.90 -6.90
N LEU A 229 -73.44 -124.56 -5.62
CA LEU A 229 -72.20 -124.70 -4.81
C LEU A 229 -71.12 -123.59 -4.83
N VAL A 230 -71.52 -122.32 -4.72
CA VAL A 230 -70.71 -121.22 -4.11
C VAL A 230 -71.69 -120.24 -3.44
N PRO A 231 -71.34 -119.45 -2.39
CA PRO A 231 -72.18 -118.33 -1.97
C PRO A 231 -72.18 -117.24 -3.05
N LEU A 232 -73.00 -117.42 -4.09
CA LEU A 232 -73.03 -116.61 -5.31
C LEU A 232 -73.41 -115.16 -5.02
N ALA A 233 -74.25 -114.93 -3.99
CA ALA A 233 -74.59 -113.61 -3.50
C ALA A 233 -73.37 -112.83 -2.97
N ALA A 234 -72.48 -113.49 -2.21
CA ALA A 234 -71.28 -112.85 -1.66
C ALA A 234 -70.24 -112.50 -2.75
N VAL A 235 -70.19 -113.29 -3.83
CA VAL A 235 -69.34 -113.01 -5.00
C VAL A 235 -69.92 -111.85 -5.81
N LYS A 236 -71.24 -111.82 -6.04
CA LYS A 236 -71.94 -110.73 -6.74
C LYS A 236 -71.79 -109.39 -6.02
N ASP A 237 -71.90 -109.38 -4.69
CA ASP A 237 -71.68 -108.17 -3.88
C ASP A 237 -70.23 -107.69 -3.93
N LYS A 238 -69.25 -108.61 -3.91
CA LYS A 238 -67.83 -108.25 -4.05
C LYS A 238 -67.53 -107.68 -5.43
N ILE A 239 -68.08 -108.27 -6.49
CA ILE A 239 -67.97 -107.77 -7.88
C ILE A 239 -68.59 -106.37 -7.98
N ALA A 240 -69.81 -106.17 -7.51
CA ALA A 240 -70.47 -104.85 -7.52
C ALA A 240 -69.64 -103.78 -6.78
N LYS A 241 -69.04 -104.13 -5.64
CA LYS A 241 -68.16 -103.23 -4.88
C LYS A 241 -66.87 -102.88 -5.64
N ILE A 242 -66.27 -103.85 -6.34
CA ILE A 242 -65.07 -103.62 -7.15
C ILE A 242 -65.41 -102.78 -8.39
N THR A 243 -66.54 -103.02 -9.07
CA THR A 243 -67.02 -102.19 -10.19
C THR A 243 -67.29 -100.76 -9.73
N ALA A 244 -67.99 -100.57 -8.61
CA ALA A 244 -68.20 -99.25 -8.02
C ALA A 244 -66.86 -98.57 -7.64
N GLY A 245 -65.88 -99.35 -7.16
CA GLY A 245 -64.52 -98.89 -6.93
C GLY A 245 -63.80 -98.45 -8.21
N ALA A 246 -63.92 -99.22 -9.30
CA ALA A 246 -63.31 -98.93 -10.59
C ALA A 246 -63.92 -97.67 -11.24
N LEU A 247 -65.25 -97.50 -11.17
CA LEU A 247 -65.94 -96.29 -11.64
C LEU A 247 -65.54 -95.06 -10.83
N LYS A 248 -65.40 -95.19 -9.49
CA LYS A 248 -64.89 -94.11 -8.65
C LYS A 248 -63.44 -93.75 -8.99
N LEU A 249 -62.61 -94.74 -9.29
CA LEU A 249 -61.23 -94.54 -9.71
C LEU A 249 -61.14 -93.84 -11.08
N ASP A 250 -61.97 -94.21 -12.05
CA ASP A 250 -62.06 -93.52 -13.36
C ASP A 250 -62.53 -92.07 -13.23
N ALA A 251 -63.57 -91.85 -12.40
CA ALA A 251 -64.04 -90.50 -12.09
C ALA A 251 -62.96 -89.66 -11.41
N GLY A 252 -62.25 -90.24 -10.43
CA GLY A 252 -61.11 -89.60 -9.76
C GLY A 252 -59.94 -89.31 -10.72
N ALA A 253 -59.61 -90.24 -11.62
CA ALA A 253 -58.58 -90.06 -12.64
C ALA A 253 -58.97 -88.96 -13.65
N SER A 254 -60.24 -88.87 -14.04
CA SER A 254 -60.76 -87.81 -14.92
C SER A 254 -60.73 -86.43 -14.25
N GLN A 255 -61.08 -86.36 -12.96
CA GLN A 255 -60.94 -85.14 -12.16
C GLN A 255 -59.46 -84.74 -12.03
N LEU A 256 -58.56 -85.68 -11.74
CA LEU A 256 -57.13 -85.41 -11.65
C LEU A 256 -56.54 -84.97 -13.00
N GLN A 257 -56.96 -85.59 -14.12
CA GLN A 257 -56.55 -85.18 -15.46
C GLN A 257 -56.97 -83.73 -15.75
N THR A 258 -58.21 -83.37 -15.40
CA THR A 258 -58.73 -82.00 -15.57
C THR A 258 -57.96 -81.01 -14.71
N GLY A 259 -57.67 -81.39 -13.45
CA GLY A 259 -56.84 -80.61 -12.53
C GLY A 259 -55.41 -80.45 -13.03
N ALA A 260 -54.78 -81.52 -13.52
CA ALA A 260 -53.43 -81.51 -14.09
C ALA A 260 -53.35 -80.65 -15.36
N GLY A 261 -54.35 -80.74 -16.24
CA GLY A 261 -54.45 -79.87 -17.42
C GLY A 261 -54.62 -78.39 -17.05
N SER A 262 -55.42 -78.10 -16.03
CA SER A 262 -55.59 -76.73 -15.51
C SER A 262 -54.30 -76.20 -14.88
N LEU A 263 -53.61 -77.04 -14.10
CA LEU A 263 -52.30 -76.72 -13.50
C LEU A 263 -51.24 -76.49 -14.57
N GLN A 264 -51.19 -77.32 -15.61
CA GLN A 264 -50.27 -77.18 -16.73
C GLN A 264 -50.52 -75.89 -17.49
N ALA A 265 -51.77 -75.56 -17.78
CA ALA A 265 -52.13 -74.30 -18.42
C ALA A 265 -51.70 -73.10 -17.55
N GLY A 266 -51.98 -73.13 -16.25
CA GLY A 266 -51.56 -72.10 -15.30
C GLY A 266 -50.03 -71.97 -15.17
N ALA A 267 -49.31 -73.09 -15.14
CA ALA A 267 -47.85 -73.10 -15.09
C ALA A 267 -47.22 -72.59 -16.40
N GLY A 268 -47.83 -72.91 -17.55
CA GLY A 268 -47.44 -72.37 -18.85
C GLY A 268 -47.67 -70.86 -18.95
N GLN A 269 -48.78 -70.35 -18.41
CA GLN A 269 -49.03 -68.91 -18.29
C GLN A 269 -48.00 -68.22 -17.38
N LEU A 270 -47.68 -68.84 -16.24
CA LEU A 270 -46.66 -68.33 -15.32
C LEU A 270 -45.27 -68.28 -15.98
N HIS A 271 -44.87 -69.34 -16.70
CA HIS A 271 -43.62 -69.38 -17.45
C HIS A 271 -43.58 -68.28 -18.52
N ALA A 272 -44.64 -68.12 -19.32
CA ALA A 272 -44.70 -67.05 -20.31
C ALA A 272 -44.56 -65.64 -19.67
N GLY A 273 -45.25 -65.39 -18.55
CA GLY A 273 -45.17 -64.10 -17.85
C GLY A 273 -43.80 -63.83 -17.23
N THR A 274 -43.13 -64.85 -16.71
CA THR A 274 -41.79 -64.74 -16.07
C THR A 274 -40.67 -64.62 -17.09
N GLY A 275 -40.81 -65.27 -18.26
CA GLY A 275 -39.98 -65.02 -19.42
C GLY A 275 -40.09 -63.57 -19.93
N GLN A 276 -41.31 -63.02 -19.98
CA GLN A 276 -41.51 -61.60 -20.33
C GLN A 276 -40.87 -60.65 -19.31
N LEU A 277 -40.99 -60.93 -18.01
CA LEU A 277 -40.34 -60.16 -16.95
C LEU A 277 -38.81 -60.15 -17.10
N THR A 278 -38.22 -61.33 -17.34
CA THR A 278 -36.77 -61.49 -17.56
C THR A 278 -36.29 -60.69 -18.76
N ALA A 279 -37.01 -60.74 -19.88
CA ALA A 279 -36.71 -59.94 -21.07
C ALA A 279 -36.84 -58.43 -20.82
N GLY A 280 -37.84 -58.02 -20.02
CA GLY A 280 -38.04 -56.65 -19.58
C GLY A 280 -36.87 -56.13 -18.75
N PHE A 281 -36.38 -56.92 -17.78
CA PHE A 281 -35.20 -56.57 -16.98
C PHE A 281 -33.94 -56.47 -17.85
N GLY A 282 -33.71 -57.39 -18.78
CA GLY A 282 -32.59 -57.31 -19.71
C GLY A 282 -32.62 -56.03 -20.56
N THR A 283 -33.80 -55.67 -21.07
CA THR A 283 -33.99 -54.43 -21.86
C THR A 283 -33.69 -53.19 -21.02
N LEU A 284 -34.20 -53.13 -19.78
CA LEU A 284 -33.99 -52.00 -18.89
C LEU A 284 -32.52 -51.89 -18.46
N ALA A 285 -31.88 -53.02 -18.11
CA ALA A 285 -30.47 -53.08 -17.77
C ALA A 285 -29.60 -52.57 -18.92
N ASN A 286 -29.88 -52.97 -20.16
CA ASN A 286 -29.15 -52.48 -21.33
C ASN A 286 -29.27 -50.96 -21.51
N LYS A 287 -30.47 -50.40 -21.30
CA LYS A 287 -30.68 -48.94 -21.37
C LYS A 287 -29.97 -48.20 -20.23
N LEU A 288 -30.04 -48.72 -19.00
CA LEU A 288 -29.36 -48.14 -17.84
C LEU A 288 -27.83 -48.13 -18.02
N ASN A 289 -27.29 -49.20 -18.62
CA ASN A 289 -25.87 -49.42 -18.80
C ASN A 289 -25.31 -48.95 -20.14
N SER A 290 -26.10 -48.26 -20.99
CA SER A 290 -25.59 -47.73 -22.26
C SER A 290 -24.32 -46.90 -22.02
N ARG A 291 -23.26 -47.26 -22.76
CA ARG A 291 -21.95 -46.58 -22.71
C ARG A 291 -21.74 -45.63 -23.90
N ASP A 292 -22.76 -45.42 -24.72
CA ASP A 292 -22.69 -44.47 -25.84
C ASP A 292 -22.47 -43.05 -25.28
N PRO A 293 -21.35 -42.37 -25.60
CA PRO A 293 -21.11 -41.00 -25.14
C PRO A 293 -22.15 -39.99 -25.63
N ASN A 294 -22.81 -40.26 -26.76
CA ASN A 294 -23.85 -39.41 -27.32
C ASN A 294 -25.24 -39.71 -26.76
N GLN A 295 -25.42 -40.90 -26.17
CA GLN A 295 -26.67 -41.36 -25.55
C GLN A 295 -26.35 -42.21 -24.30
N PRO A 296 -25.78 -41.59 -23.26
CA PRO A 296 -25.36 -42.33 -22.09
C PRO A 296 -26.57 -42.90 -21.34
N GLY A 297 -26.42 -44.13 -20.86
CA GLY A 297 -27.33 -44.70 -19.89
C GLY A 297 -27.24 -43.95 -18.56
N VAL A 298 -28.21 -44.19 -17.68
CA VAL A 298 -28.27 -43.51 -16.37
C VAL A 298 -26.99 -43.71 -15.55
N VAL A 299 -26.37 -44.90 -15.63
CA VAL A 299 -25.11 -45.18 -14.92
C VAL A 299 -23.99 -44.26 -15.41
N LEU A 300 -23.69 -44.26 -16.71
CA LEU A 300 -22.64 -43.42 -17.27
C LEU A 300 -22.96 -41.92 -17.09
N GLY A 301 -24.22 -41.52 -17.30
CA GLY A 301 -24.64 -40.12 -17.14
C GLY A 301 -24.43 -39.60 -15.72
N THR A 302 -24.71 -40.42 -14.71
CA THR A 302 -24.52 -40.05 -13.29
C THR A 302 -23.05 -40.13 -12.86
N GLU A 303 -22.25 -41.03 -13.42
CA GLU A 303 -20.78 -41.05 -13.27
C GLU A 303 -20.15 -39.77 -13.82
N LEU A 304 -20.53 -39.35 -15.04
CA LEU A 304 -20.05 -38.12 -15.66
C LEU A 304 -20.47 -36.88 -14.86
N LEU A 305 -21.69 -36.88 -14.32
CA LEU A 305 -22.15 -35.81 -13.43
C LEU A 305 -21.28 -35.74 -12.17
N ALA A 306 -20.99 -36.88 -11.52
CA ALA A 306 -20.16 -36.94 -10.33
C ALA A 306 -18.70 -36.48 -10.60
N ASP A 307 -18.12 -36.89 -11.73
CA ASP A 307 -16.80 -36.40 -12.16
C ASP A 307 -16.81 -34.87 -12.40
N GLY A 308 -17.84 -34.37 -13.08
CA GLY A 308 -18.04 -32.95 -13.32
C GLY A 308 -18.14 -32.15 -12.01
N THR A 309 -18.93 -32.61 -11.05
CA THR A 309 -19.05 -31.94 -9.74
C THR A 309 -17.77 -32.02 -8.92
N SER A 310 -17.00 -33.09 -9.05
CA SER A 310 -15.70 -33.25 -8.37
C SER A 310 -14.64 -32.29 -8.96
N LYS A 311 -14.68 -32.05 -10.27
CA LYS A 311 -13.87 -31.00 -10.91
C LYS A 311 -14.27 -29.60 -10.43
N ILE A 312 -15.56 -29.31 -10.28
CA ILE A 312 -16.04 -28.04 -9.71
C ILE A 312 -15.57 -27.89 -8.26
N ARG A 313 -15.67 -28.93 -7.42
CA ARG A 313 -15.10 -28.92 -6.06
C ARG A 313 -13.60 -28.63 -6.08
N THR A 314 -12.84 -29.28 -6.98
CA THR A 314 -11.41 -29.01 -7.12
C THR A 314 -11.13 -27.57 -7.53
N GLY A 315 -11.96 -26.98 -8.40
CA GLY A 315 -11.88 -25.55 -8.73
C GLY A 315 -12.19 -24.62 -7.54
N MET A 316 -13.05 -25.06 -6.61
CA MET A 316 -13.36 -24.35 -5.37
C MET A 316 -12.19 -24.38 -4.38
N ASP A 317 -11.65 -25.57 -4.12
CA ASP A 317 -10.67 -25.83 -3.06
C ASP A 317 -9.22 -25.58 -3.51
N GLY A 318 -9.01 -25.67 -4.83
CA GLY A 318 -7.72 -25.68 -5.46
C GLY A 318 -7.20 -27.10 -5.70
N VAL A 319 -6.19 -27.20 -6.55
CA VAL A 319 -5.49 -28.46 -6.77
C VAL A 319 -4.56 -28.70 -5.57
N PRO A 320 -4.70 -29.83 -4.84
CA PRO A 320 -3.84 -30.12 -3.70
C PRO A 320 -2.36 -30.08 -4.06
N GLY A 321 -1.57 -29.33 -3.30
CA GLY A 321 -0.12 -29.20 -3.52
C GLY A 321 0.29 -28.26 -4.66
N ASP A 322 -0.65 -27.66 -5.41
CA ASP A 322 -0.34 -26.75 -6.51
C ASP A 322 -0.66 -25.28 -6.15
N PRO A 323 0.36 -24.47 -5.80
CA PRO A 323 0.15 -23.06 -5.48
C PRO A 323 -0.27 -22.20 -6.68
N ALA A 324 -0.06 -22.66 -7.93
CA ALA A 324 -0.51 -21.98 -9.13
C ALA A 324 -2.01 -22.16 -9.38
N ARG A 325 -2.64 -23.14 -8.71
CA ARG A 325 -4.08 -23.43 -8.79
C ARG A 325 -4.71 -23.45 -7.40
N PRO A 326 -4.77 -22.29 -6.72
CA PRO A 326 -5.15 -22.22 -5.30
C PRO A 326 -6.66 -22.40 -5.06
N GLY A 327 -7.49 -22.40 -6.09
CA GLY A 327 -8.94 -22.49 -5.98
C GLY A 327 -9.61 -21.17 -5.63
N LEU A 328 -10.93 -21.12 -5.79
CA LEU A 328 -11.73 -19.91 -5.57
C LEU A 328 -11.69 -19.44 -4.11
N ILE A 329 -11.71 -20.36 -3.13
CA ILE A 329 -11.67 -20.01 -1.70
C ILE A 329 -10.41 -19.21 -1.37
N LYS A 330 -9.24 -19.72 -1.76
CA LYS A 330 -7.96 -19.05 -1.49
C LYS A 330 -7.79 -17.78 -2.34
N ALA A 331 -8.31 -17.76 -3.57
CA ALA A 331 -8.29 -16.57 -4.40
C ALA A 331 -9.11 -15.43 -3.77
N ALA A 332 -10.27 -15.73 -3.20
CA ALA A 332 -11.09 -14.76 -2.48
C ALA A 332 -10.36 -14.21 -1.24
N ALA A 333 -9.74 -15.08 -0.44
CA ALA A 333 -8.95 -14.67 0.73
C ALA A 333 -7.76 -13.76 0.35
N ARG A 334 -7.02 -14.11 -0.72
CA ARG A 334 -5.92 -13.27 -1.24
C ARG A 334 -6.40 -11.92 -1.75
N MET A 335 -7.60 -11.85 -2.32
CA MET A 335 -8.20 -10.59 -2.74
C MET A 335 -8.51 -9.71 -1.52
N THR A 336 -9.07 -10.28 -0.45
CA THR A 336 -9.29 -9.57 0.83
C THR A 336 -7.97 -9.04 1.39
N GLU A 337 -6.93 -9.86 1.49
CA GLU A 337 -5.61 -9.45 1.96
C GLU A 337 -5.02 -8.33 1.10
N GLY A 338 -5.10 -8.45 -0.23
CA GLY A 338 -4.64 -7.44 -1.17
C GLY A 338 -5.37 -6.11 -1.00
N SER A 339 -6.69 -6.15 -0.82
CA SER A 339 -7.50 -4.94 -0.58
C SER A 339 -7.24 -4.31 0.78
N ALA A 340 -6.98 -5.10 1.82
CA ALA A 340 -6.60 -4.59 3.14
C ALA A 340 -5.26 -3.85 3.09
N ARG A 341 -4.26 -4.42 2.39
CA ARG A 341 -2.97 -3.76 2.16
C ARG A 341 -3.11 -2.47 1.35
N LEU A 342 -4.04 -2.41 0.40
CA LEU A 342 -4.34 -1.18 -0.33
C LEU A 342 -4.92 -0.12 0.61
N VAL A 343 -5.87 -0.48 1.47
CA VAL A 343 -6.43 0.42 2.50
C VAL A 343 -5.31 0.96 3.39
N GLU A 344 -4.47 0.10 3.95
CA GLU A 344 -3.31 0.50 4.77
C GLU A 344 -2.39 1.48 4.02
N GLY A 345 -2.08 1.20 2.76
CA GLY A 345 -1.29 2.08 1.91
C GLY A 345 -1.94 3.45 1.71
N THR A 346 -3.27 3.51 1.52
CA THR A 346 -4.00 4.78 1.39
C THR A 346 -4.08 5.56 2.68
N VAL A 347 -4.20 4.89 3.83
CA VAL A 347 -4.11 5.52 5.16
C VAL A 347 -2.74 6.13 5.37
N ALA A 348 -1.67 5.40 5.06
CA ALA A 348 -0.30 5.89 5.15
C ALA A 348 -0.05 7.09 4.22
N LEU A 349 -0.59 7.05 2.99
CA LEU A 349 -0.53 8.19 2.06
C LEU A 349 -1.23 9.42 2.62
N ASN A 350 -2.44 9.26 3.18
CA ASN A 350 -3.22 10.35 3.76
C ASN A 350 -2.49 10.95 4.98
N ALA A 351 -1.89 10.10 5.81
CA ALA A 351 -1.04 10.51 6.93
C ALA A 351 0.22 11.28 6.45
N GLY A 352 0.88 10.83 5.38
CA GLY A 352 2.02 11.57 4.80
C GLY A 352 1.63 12.95 4.25
N ILE A 353 0.42 13.09 3.71
CA ILE A 353 -0.07 14.36 3.17
C ILE A 353 -0.48 15.33 4.30
N LYS A 354 -1.27 14.86 5.26
CA LYS A 354 -1.85 15.70 6.32
C LYS A 354 -0.98 15.84 7.56
N GLY A 355 -0.05 14.92 7.75
CA GLY A 355 0.66 14.73 8.99
C GLY A 355 -0.10 13.86 9.97
N ASP A 356 0.60 13.44 11.01
CA ASP A 356 -0.01 12.80 12.17
C ASP A 356 -0.30 13.87 13.23
N PRO A 357 -1.57 14.14 13.58
CA PRO A 357 -1.91 15.09 14.63
C PRO A 357 -1.34 14.72 16.00
N ALA A 358 -1.03 13.44 16.22
CA ALA A 358 -0.45 12.92 17.46
C ALA A 358 1.08 13.00 17.48
N ASP A 359 1.73 13.22 16.33
CA ASP A 359 3.18 13.32 16.22
C ASP A 359 3.61 14.62 15.51
N PRO A 360 3.94 15.67 16.29
CA PRO A 360 4.43 16.94 15.75
C PRO A 360 5.72 16.83 14.92
N ALA A 361 6.50 15.75 15.07
CA ALA A 361 7.68 15.50 14.24
C ALA A 361 7.31 15.08 12.80
N ASN A 362 6.04 14.68 12.58
CA ASN A 362 5.49 14.30 11.29
C ASN A 362 4.36 15.27 10.87
N PRO A 363 4.68 16.54 10.55
CA PRO A 363 3.68 17.55 10.20
C PRO A 363 2.99 17.30 8.85
N GLY A 364 3.53 16.38 8.05
CA GLY A 364 3.05 16.07 6.70
C GLY A 364 3.34 17.17 5.68
N LEU A 365 3.01 16.88 4.42
CA LEU A 365 3.27 17.80 3.31
C LEU A 365 2.48 19.11 3.42
N LEU A 366 1.24 19.08 3.92
CA LEU A 366 0.40 20.26 4.09
C LEU A 366 1.03 21.28 5.03
N ASN A 367 1.34 20.88 6.26
CA ASN A 367 1.94 21.80 7.23
C ASN A 367 3.41 22.12 6.87
N GLY A 368 4.15 21.18 6.28
CA GLY A 368 5.53 21.41 5.83
C GLY A 368 5.61 22.50 4.75
N SER A 369 4.72 22.46 3.75
CA SER A 369 4.63 23.50 2.72
C SER A 369 4.22 24.87 3.27
N LEU A 370 3.32 24.90 4.26
CA LEU A 370 2.90 26.12 4.94
C LEU A 370 4.03 26.72 5.79
N ALA A 371 4.78 25.88 6.51
CA ALA A 371 5.95 26.29 7.29
C ALA A 371 7.05 26.86 6.39
N LEU A 372 7.27 26.26 5.20
CA LEU A 372 8.21 26.78 4.22
C LEU A 372 7.81 28.16 3.69
N ALA A 373 6.52 28.36 3.37
CA ALA A 373 6.01 29.67 2.96
C ALA A 373 6.17 30.72 4.07
N SER A 374 5.81 30.38 5.31
CA SER A 374 5.98 31.26 6.47
C SER A 374 7.45 31.65 6.68
N GLY A 375 8.37 30.68 6.67
CA GLY A 375 9.80 30.93 6.86
C GLY A 375 10.41 31.75 5.72
N ALA A 376 9.96 31.57 4.48
CA ALA A 376 10.39 32.39 3.35
C ALA A 376 9.88 33.84 3.49
N SER A 377 8.65 34.04 3.94
CA SER A 377 8.09 35.36 4.25
C SER A 377 8.84 36.05 5.39
N GLU A 378 9.22 35.32 6.45
CA GLU A 378 10.05 35.84 7.54
C GLU A 378 11.45 36.23 7.07
N LEU A 379 12.06 35.43 6.21
CA LEU A 379 13.37 35.72 5.61
C LEU A 379 13.30 37.00 4.75
N SER A 380 12.25 37.15 3.94
CA SER A 380 12.00 38.38 3.17
C SER A 380 11.87 39.61 4.08
N ALA A 381 11.05 39.51 5.14
CA ALA A 381 10.92 40.59 6.12
C ALA A 381 12.25 40.94 6.80
N GLY A 382 13.09 39.94 7.11
CA GLY A 382 14.45 40.12 7.63
C GLY A 382 15.37 40.84 6.65
N ASN A 383 15.36 40.43 5.37
CA ASN A 383 16.16 41.05 4.32
C ASN A 383 15.75 42.50 4.03
N THR A 384 14.45 42.79 4.09
CA THR A 384 13.92 44.16 3.99
C THR A 384 14.46 45.04 5.12
N LYS A 385 14.50 44.52 6.36
CA LYS A 385 15.12 45.22 7.50
C LYS A 385 16.62 45.42 7.31
N LEU A 386 17.34 44.40 6.83
CA LEU A 386 18.79 44.48 6.56
C LEU A 386 19.12 45.51 5.48
N ALA A 387 18.35 45.54 4.38
CA ALA A 387 18.50 46.52 3.30
C ALA A 387 18.25 47.96 3.81
N SER A 388 17.21 48.13 4.62
CA SER A 388 16.87 49.43 5.23
C SER A 388 17.98 49.91 6.17
N GLY A 389 18.46 49.04 7.07
CA GLY A 389 19.57 49.37 7.97
C GLY A 389 20.88 49.66 7.25
N SER A 390 21.17 48.92 6.16
CA SER A 390 22.35 49.16 5.33
C SER A 390 22.26 50.50 4.59
N THR A 391 21.07 50.89 4.13
CA THR A 391 20.84 52.21 3.53
C THR A 391 21.03 53.34 4.56
N GLN A 392 20.56 53.14 5.80
CA GLN A 392 20.82 54.07 6.90
C GLN A 392 22.32 54.18 7.23
N LEU A 393 23.05 53.06 7.27
CA LEU A 393 24.49 53.03 7.49
C LEU A 393 25.24 53.78 6.38
N SER A 394 24.88 53.54 5.11
CA SER A 394 25.41 54.27 3.96
C SER A 394 25.19 55.78 4.10
N THR A 395 23.97 56.19 4.45
CA THR A 395 23.63 57.61 4.64
C THR A 395 24.41 58.23 5.82
N GLY A 396 24.63 57.48 6.90
CA GLY A 396 25.43 57.91 8.03
C GLY A 396 26.92 58.04 7.67
N ALA A 397 27.45 57.10 6.88
CA ALA A 397 28.81 57.14 6.38
C ALA A 397 29.04 58.33 5.44
N ASP A 398 28.07 58.67 4.60
CA ASP A 398 28.08 59.89 3.79
C ASP A 398 28.20 61.16 4.65
N LYS A 399 27.36 61.27 5.68
CA LYS A 399 27.41 62.41 6.62
C LYS A 399 28.76 62.50 7.35
N LEU A 400 29.35 61.35 7.70
CA LEU A 400 30.67 61.31 8.33
C LEU A 400 31.78 61.75 7.36
N ALA A 401 31.72 61.31 6.10
CA ALA A 401 32.65 61.72 5.06
C ALA A 401 32.59 63.25 4.82
N ASP A 402 31.37 63.81 4.71
CA ASP A 402 31.13 65.24 4.55
C ASP A 402 31.61 66.05 5.77
N GLY A 403 31.30 65.58 6.97
CA GLY A 403 31.78 66.19 8.21
C GLY A 403 33.30 66.25 8.29
N ASN A 404 33.97 65.16 7.93
CA ASN A 404 35.42 65.09 7.90
C ASN A 404 36.03 65.94 6.79
N ALA A 405 35.38 66.04 5.62
CA ALA A 405 35.81 66.96 4.57
C ALA A 405 35.77 68.42 5.06
N ARG A 406 34.70 68.81 5.78
CA ARG A 406 34.59 70.14 6.41
C ARG A 406 35.67 70.36 7.48
N ILE A 407 36.01 69.36 8.29
CA ILE A 407 37.12 69.44 9.26
C ILE A 407 38.45 69.62 8.52
N ALA A 408 38.70 68.85 7.45
CA ALA A 408 39.91 68.95 6.65
C ALA A 408 40.06 70.34 5.99
N GLU A 409 38.95 70.92 5.54
CA GLU A 409 38.93 72.28 4.95
C GLU A 409 39.15 73.37 6.02
N GLY A 410 38.46 73.28 7.16
CA GLY A 410 38.64 74.20 8.29
C GLY A 410 40.05 74.15 8.89
N THR A 411 40.65 72.96 8.97
CA THR A 411 42.04 72.80 9.44
C THR A 411 43.06 73.22 8.38
N GLY A 412 42.72 73.10 7.09
CA GLY A 412 43.50 73.67 6.00
C GLY A 412 43.53 75.21 6.03
N THR A 413 42.40 75.85 6.32
CA THR A 413 42.34 77.31 6.52
C THR A 413 43.06 77.74 7.79
N LEU A 414 42.94 77.00 8.91
CA LEU A 414 43.71 77.26 10.14
C LEU A 414 45.22 77.13 9.91
N HIS A 415 45.66 76.06 9.25
CA HIS A 415 47.06 75.84 8.89
C HIS A 415 47.60 76.99 8.04
N SER A 416 46.88 77.36 6.97
CA SER A 416 47.28 78.45 6.06
C SER A 416 47.32 79.80 6.79
N SER A 417 46.34 80.05 7.67
CA SER A 417 46.30 81.27 8.48
C SER A 417 47.46 81.32 9.45
N ALA A 418 47.72 80.25 10.23
CA ALA A 418 48.84 80.18 11.17
C ALA A 418 50.22 80.31 10.47
N ALA A 419 50.35 79.74 9.27
CA ALA A 419 51.54 79.88 8.43
C ALA A 419 51.71 81.32 7.88
N ALA A 420 50.61 82.01 7.57
CA ALA A 420 50.64 83.40 7.11
C ALA A 420 51.07 84.39 8.21
N VAL A 421 50.73 84.11 9.46
CA VAL A 421 51.13 84.94 10.61
C VAL A 421 52.51 84.55 11.17
N SER A 422 53.16 83.50 10.64
CA SER A 422 54.49 83.08 11.09
C SER A 422 55.56 84.15 10.77
N PRO A 423 56.52 84.43 11.68
CA PRO A 423 57.49 85.53 11.51
C PRO A 423 58.36 85.43 10.25
N SER A 424 58.54 84.22 9.72
CA SER A 424 59.27 83.96 8.48
C SER A 424 58.57 84.52 7.22
N ASN A 425 57.25 84.71 7.27
CA ASN A 425 56.43 85.20 6.14
C ASN A 425 55.93 86.64 6.35
N MET A 426 55.81 87.11 7.58
CA MET A 426 55.38 88.49 7.88
C MET A 426 56.47 89.53 7.64
N VAL A 427 57.73 89.11 7.54
CA VAL A 427 58.85 90.00 7.31
C VAL A 427 59.45 89.68 5.95
N GLY A 428 59.27 90.58 4.97
CA GLY A 428 59.94 90.45 3.68
C GLY A 428 61.47 90.34 3.88
N PRO A 429 62.22 89.65 3.00
CA PRO A 429 63.66 89.46 3.17
C PRO A 429 64.44 90.78 3.37
N SER A 430 63.89 91.91 2.92
CA SER A 430 64.41 93.26 3.16
C SER A 430 64.19 93.79 4.57
N ASP A 431 63.03 93.52 5.19
CA ASP A 431 62.66 94.08 6.50
C ASP A 431 63.23 93.25 7.65
N ALA A 432 63.52 91.97 7.43
CA ALA A 432 64.10 91.07 8.43
C ALA A 432 65.57 91.43 8.64
N ALA A 433 66.27 91.76 7.56
CA ALA A 433 67.64 92.26 7.59
C ALA A 433 67.73 93.63 8.26
N LEU A 434 66.75 94.51 8.09
CA LEU A 434 66.68 95.82 8.76
C LEU A 434 66.33 95.71 10.24
N ALA A 435 65.39 94.83 10.62
CA ALA A 435 65.04 94.60 12.02
C ALA A 435 66.19 93.90 12.80
N LEU A 436 66.82 92.88 12.22
CA LEU A 436 68.03 92.26 12.79
C LEU A 436 69.22 93.22 12.76
N GLY A 437 69.35 94.07 11.74
CA GLY A 437 70.34 95.14 11.66
C GLY A 437 70.18 96.19 12.77
N MET A 438 68.94 96.60 13.08
CA MET A 438 68.68 97.53 14.17
C MET A 438 68.85 96.89 15.55
N VAL A 439 68.48 95.62 15.74
CA VAL A 439 68.66 94.90 17.00
C VAL A 439 70.14 94.56 17.26
N SER A 440 70.91 94.22 16.22
CA SER A 440 72.37 94.03 16.34
C SER A 440 73.11 95.35 16.63
N VAL A 441 72.69 96.46 16.03
CA VAL A 441 73.23 97.80 16.32
C VAL A 441 72.82 98.29 17.73
N LEU A 442 71.62 97.97 18.23
CA LEU A 442 71.17 98.32 19.58
C LEU A 442 71.73 97.41 20.68
N GLY A 443 71.96 96.12 20.38
CA GLY A 443 72.46 95.12 21.32
C GLY A 443 73.98 95.16 21.52
N LEU A 444 74.76 95.33 20.44
CA LEU A 444 76.22 95.37 20.54
C LEU A 444 76.72 96.71 21.09
N GLY A 445 76.05 97.82 20.79
CA GLY A 445 76.40 99.14 21.34
C GLY A 445 76.21 99.24 22.86
N SER A 446 75.20 98.57 23.42
CA SER A 446 74.93 98.60 24.86
C SER A 446 75.83 97.64 25.66
N LEU A 447 76.22 96.50 25.09
CA LEU A 447 77.16 95.57 25.73
C LEU A 447 78.60 96.10 25.74
N ALA A 448 79.05 96.73 24.66
CA ALA A 448 80.39 97.34 24.59
C ALA A 448 80.55 98.52 25.56
N THR A 449 79.49 99.32 25.75
CA THR A 449 79.52 100.45 26.68
C THR A 449 79.45 99.98 28.15
N PHE A 450 78.75 98.88 28.45
CA PHE A 450 78.70 98.29 29.80
C PHE A 450 80.03 97.64 30.21
N LEU A 451 80.71 96.94 29.29
CA LEU A 451 82.04 96.37 29.56
C LEU A 451 83.12 97.45 29.74
N VAL A 452 83.07 98.55 28.98
CA VAL A 452 84.01 99.68 29.12
C VAL A 452 83.76 100.52 30.38
N LEU A 453 82.53 100.59 30.91
CA LEU A 453 82.22 101.27 32.17
C LEU A 453 82.50 100.41 33.42
N ARG A 454 82.49 99.07 33.29
CA ARG A 454 82.87 98.16 34.38
C ARG A 454 84.38 98.12 34.60
N THR A 455 85.19 98.21 33.54
CA THR A 455 86.66 98.25 33.66
C THR A 455 87.19 99.59 34.20
N ARG A 456 86.48 100.72 33.98
CA ARG A 456 86.89 102.03 34.55
C ARG A 456 86.46 102.28 36.00
N ARG A 457 85.47 101.57 36.56
CA ARG A 457 85.12 101.68 38.00
C ARG A 457 85.86 100.69 38.90
N ALA A 458 86.54 99.70 38.33
CA ALA A 458 87.42 98.79 39.09
C ALA A 458 88.87 99.30 39.20
N ALA A 459 89.23 100.43 38.58
CA ALA A 459 90.61 100.94 38.49
C ALA A 459 90.88 102.27 39.24
N GLN A 460 89.93 102.82 40.02
CA GLN A 460 90.11 104.10 40.75
C GLN A 460 89.61 104.11 42.21
N ALA A 461 89.46 102.94 42.85
CA ALA A 461 89.18 102.86 44.29
C ALA A 461 90.06 101.76 44.93
N GLY A 462 91.37 102.02 44.96
CA GLY A 462 92.36 101.13 45.55
C GLY A 462 93.74 101.77 45.64
N ALA A 463 93.87 102.87 46.41
CA ALA A 463 95.15 103.31 46.96
C ALA A 463 94.87 104.21 48.18
N ALA A 464 94.91 103.61 49.36
CA ALA A 464 94.96 104.31 50.64
C ALA A 464 96.41 104.78 50.93
N PRO A 465 96.61 105.91 51.63
CA PRO A 465 97.93 106.43 51.97
C PRO A 465 98.53 105.75 53.21
N ALA A 466 99.86 105.62 53.23
CA ALA A 466 100.67 105.42 54.43
C ALA A 466 101.77 106.49 54.45
N ASP A 467 101.94 107.09 55.64
CA ASP A 467 102.51 108.40 55.95
C ASP A 467 104.05 108.53 55.90
N SER A 468 104.54 109.71 55.49
CA SER A 468 105.52 110.56 56.21
C SER A 468 105.74 111.89 55.48
#